data_AF-A0A0K2UQU2-F1
#
_entry.id   AF-A0A0K2UQU2-F1
#
_cell.length_a   1.000
_cell.length_b   1.000
_cell.length_c   1.000
_cell.angle_alpha   90.00
_cell.angle_beta   90.00
_cell.angle_gamma   90.00
#
_symmetry.space_group_name_H-M   'P 1'
#
loop_
_entity.id
_entity.type
_entity.pdbx_description
1 polymer ?
#
loop_
_entity_poly.entity_id
_entity_poly.type
_entity_poly.pdbx_seq_one_letter_code
_entity_poly.pdbx_strand_id
1 'polypeptide(L)'
;DELKPCVQCQQFKSGILLDKEDENGVDLCDKCPFTVIQVERAEDFAVDENELCHFQDDDDCRATFVYGYHNSTGMLHVWVQKTKECPIVVDIMGIILGVIGAIVAIGLALILMWKVFTSIHDRREFARFEKERLMAKWDTGENPIFKQATSTFKNPTYAGK
;
A
#
# COMPACT_ATOMS: atom_id res chain seq x y z
N ASP A 1 -17.47 -33.99 -9.06
CA ASP A 1 -16.31 -33.88 -8.14
C ASP A 1 -15.24 -34.95 -8.33
N GLU A 2 -15.58 -36.18 -8.71
CA GLU A 2 -14.61 -37.28 -8.86
C GLU A 2 -13.60 -37.10 -10.01
N LEU A 3 -13.93 -36.28 -11.02
CA LEU A 3 -13.06 -36.02 -12.17
C LEU A 3 -11.91 -35.03 -11.87
N LYS A 4 -12.11 -34.15 -10.88
CA LYS A 4 -11.15 -33.09 -10.49
C LYS A 4 -9.73 -33.62 -10.19
N PRO A 5 -9.55 -34.64 -9.32
CA PRO A 5 -8.21 -35.13 -8.98
C PRO A 5 -7.47 -35.77 -10.17
N CYS A 6 -8.20 -36.43 -11.08
CA CYS A 6 -7.64 -36.97 -12.32
C CYS A 6 -7.22 -35.87 -13.29
N VAL A 7 -8.05 -34.83 -13.45
CA VAL A 7 -7.73 -33.66 -14.28
C VAL A 7 -6.49 -32.93 -13.74
N GLN A 8 -6.42 -32.71 -12.43
CA GLN A 8 -5.24 -32.10 -11.78
C GLN A 8 -3.96 -32.89 -12.06
N CYS A 9 -4.01 -34.21 -11.89
CA CYS A 9 -2.83 -35.06 -12.03
C CYS A 9 -2.37 -35.21 -13.49
N GLN A 10 -3.30 -35.48 -14.42
CA GLN A 10 -2.95 -35.67 -15.83
C GLN A 10 -2.51 -34.38 -16.51
N GLN A 11 -3.21 -33.27 -16.27
CA GLN A 11 -2.98 -32.00 -16.97
C GLN A 11 -1.91 -31.13 -16.31
N PHE A 12 -2.01 -30.95 -15.00
CA PHE A 12 -1.22 -29.96 -14.28
C PHE A 12 -0.09 -30.57 -13.46
N LYS A 13 0.05 -31.90 -13.48
CA LYS A 13 1.05 -32.65 -12.70
C LYS A 13 1.07 -32.18 -11.24
N SER A 14 -0.12 -31.99 -10.69
CA SER A 14 -0.37 -31.48 -9.34
C SER A 14 -1.58 -32.20 -8.74
N GLY A 15 -1.82 -32.01 -7.44
CA GLY A 15 -2.99 -32.52 -6.72
C GLY A 15 -2.77 -33.84 -6.00
N ILE A 16 -3.83 -34.30 -5.32
CA ILE A 16 -3.78 -35.38 -4.32
C ILE A 16 -3.43 -36.78 -4.83
N LEU A 17 -3.49 -37.00 -6.15
CA LEU A 17 -3.17 -38.28 -6.80
C LEU A 17 -1.73 -38.32 -7.33
N LEU A 18 -1.05 -37.17 -7.34
CA LEU A 18 0.37 -37.12 -7.65
C LEU A 18 1.14 -37.85 -6.52
N ASP A 19 2.10 -38.70 -6.90
CA ASP A 19 2.95 -39.48 -6.00
C ASP A 19 2.19 -40.42 -5.04
N LYS A 20 0.94 -40.78 -5.37
CA LYS A 20 0.21 -41.84 -4.67
C LYS A 20 0.13 -43.09 -5.52
N GLU A 21 0.71 -44.16 -4.98
CA GLU A 21 0.65 -45.50 -5.53
C GLU A 21 -0.47 -46.31 -4.87
N ASP A 22 -1.03 -47.27 -5.61
CA ASP A 22 -1.91 -48.28 -5.05
C ASP A 22 -1.13 -49.40 -4.34
N GLU A 23 -1.84 -50.39 -3.79
CA GLU A 23 -1.22 -51.57 -3.17
C GLU A 23 -0.31 -52.39 -4.12
N ASN A 24 -0.42 -52.18 -5.44
CA ASN A 24 0.38 -52.84 -6.46
C ASN A 24 1.54 -51.97 -6.99
N GLY A 25 1.78 -50.80 -6.39
CA GLY A 25 2.85 -49.87 -6.81
C GLY A 25 2.55 -49.15 -8.13
N VAL A 26 1.28 -49.01 -8.51
CA VAL A 26 0.84 -48.29 -9.71
C VAL A 26 0.34 -46.90 -9.33
N ASP A 27 0.82 -45.87 -10.01
CA ASP A 27 0.37 -44.49 -9.84
C ASP A 27 -1.14 -44.36 -10.02
N LEU A 28 -1.82 -43.79 -9.03
CA LEU A 28 -3.27 -43.53 -9.09
C LEU A 28 -3.64 -42.59 -10.25
N CYS A 29 -2.69 -41.76 -10.70
CA CYS A 29 -2.84 -40.87 -11.85
C CYS A 29 -3.15 -41.62 -13.15
N ASP A 30 -2.50 -42.77 -13.36
CA ASP A 30 -2.59 -43.57 -14.58
C ASP A 30 -3.82 -44.47 -14.60
N LYS A 31 -4.47 -44.66 -13.44
CA LYS A 31 -5.71 -45.43 -13.30
C LYS A 31 -6.98 -44.66 -13.65
N CYS A 32 -6.87 -43.39 -14.01
CA CYS A 32 -8.02 -42.58 -14.37
C CYS A 32 -8.72 -43.14 -15.62
N PRO A 33 -10.06 -43.26 -15.64
CA PRO A 33 -10.79 -43.99 -16.69
C PRO A 33 -10.88 -43.23 -18.02
N PHE A 34 -10.29 -42.04 -18.11
CA PHE A 34 -10.32 -41.17 -19.27
C PHE A 34 -8.97 -40.47 -19.46
N THR A 35 -8.79 -39.91 -20.65
CA THR A 35 -7.64 -39.07 -20.99
C THR A 35 -8.12 -37.63 -21.18
N VAL A 36 -7.32 -36.68 -20.70
CA VAL A 36 -7.59 -35.24 -20.85
C VAL A 36 -7.18 -34.74 -22.24
N ILE A 37 -8.05 -33.94 -22.86
CA ILE A 37 -7.78 -33.25 -24.13
C ILE A 37 -7.48 -31.79 -23.81
N GLN A 38 -6.28 -31.34 -24.18
CA GLN A 38 -5.85 -29.96 -23.95
C GLN A 38 -6.47 -29.01 -24.97
N VAL A 39 -7.10 -27.94 -24.49
CA VAL A 39 -7.71 -26.90 -25.33
C VAL A 39 -7.29 -25.51 -24.86
N GLU A 40 -7.32 -24.52 -25.75
CA GLU A 40 -6.98 -23.13 -25.40
C GLU A 40 -8.02 -22.50 -24.49
N ARG A 41 -9.31 -22.72 -24.76
CA ARG A 41 -10.44 -22.27 -23.95
C ARG A 41 -11.43 -23.43 -23.82
N ALA A 42 -11.59 -23.94 -22.60
CA ALA A 42 -12.52 -25.05 -22.33
C ALA A 42 -13.98 -24.64 -22.56
N GLU A 43 -14.31 -23.37 -22.31
CA GLU A 43 -15.65 -22.80 -22.50
C GLU A 43 -16.19 -22.95 -23.92
N ASP A 44 -15.32 -22.95 -24.94
CA ASP A 44 -15.72 -23.12 -26.34
C ASP A 44 -16.34 -24.52 -26.60
N PHE A 45 -16.09 -25.49 -25.71
CA PHE A 45 -16.60 -26.86 -25.80
C PHE A 45 -17.80 -27.11 -24.88
N ALA A 46 -18.24 -26.10 -24.12
CA ALA A 46 -19.46 -26.14 -23.31
C ALA A 46 -20.71 -25.96 -24.20
N VAL A 47 -20.87 -26.85 -25.18
CA VAL A 47 -21.96 -26.85 -26.16
C VAL A 47 -22.84 -28.08 -25.91
N ASP A 48 -24.16 -27.91 -26.06
CA ASP A 48 -25.19 -28.94 -25.93
C ASP A 48 -25.27 -29.63 -24.54
N GLU A 49 -24.88 -30.90 -24.46
CA GLU A 49 -24.98 -31.80 -23.29
C GLU A 49 -23.70 -31.81 -22.42
N ASN A 50 -22.71 -30.97 -22.78
CA ASN A 50 -21.44 -30.90 -22.09
C ASN A 50 -21.53 -29.99 -20.85
N GLU A 51 -20.99 -30.45 -19.72
CA GLU A 51 -21.03 -29.72 -18.46
C GLU A 51 -19.70 -29.00 -18.20
N LEU A 52 -19.79 -27.69 -17.94
CA LEU A 52 -18.67 -26.84 -17.56
C LEU A 52 -18.43 -26.94 -16.05
N CYS A 53 -17.19 -27.23 -15.68
CA CYS A 53 -16.76 -27.29 -14.29
C CYS A 53 -15.54 -26.39 -14.06
N HIS A 54 -15.49 -25.80 -12.88
CA HIS A 54 -14.35 -25.01 -12.41
C HIS A 54 -13.89 -25.56 -11.07
N PHE A 55 -12.58 -25.57 -10.85
CA PHE A 55 -12.00 -25.88 -9.56
C PHE A 55 -10.89 -24.90 -9.22
N GLN A 56 -10.69 -24.67 -7.93
CA GLN A 56 -9.54 -23.95 -7.40
C GLN A 56 -8.49 -24.96 -7.00
N ASP A 57 -7.26 -24.70 -7.41
CA ASP A 57 -6.10 -25.50 -7.05
C ASP A 57 -5.43 -24.95 -5.78
N ASP A 58 -4.43 -25.67 -5.27
CA ASP A 58 -3.68 -25.27 -4.05
C ASP A 58 -3.01 -23.89 -4.16
N ASP A 59 -2.69 -23.45 -5.38
CA ASP A 59 -2.10 -22.14 -5.70
C ASP A 59 -3.16 -21.01 -5.82
N ASP A 60 -4.39 -21.23 -5.38
CA ASP A 60 -5.55 -20.33 -5.56
C ASP A 60 -5.85 -20.01 -7.04
N CYS A 61 -5.32 -20.83 -7.95
CA CYS A 61 -5.55 -20.72 -9.38
C CYS A 61 -6.87 -21.40 -9.77
N ARG A 62 -7.66 -20.73 -10.60
CA ARG A 62 -8.89 -21.30 -11.18
C ARG A 62 -8.56 -22.08 -12.44
N ALA A 63 -8.93 -23.36 -12.46
CA ALA A 63 -8.84 -24.21 -13.64
C ALA A 63 -10.25 -24.56 -14.12
N THR A 64 -10.43 -24.47 -15.44
CA THR A 64 -11.71 -24.71 -16.09
C THR A 64 -11.59 -25.94 -16.99
N PHE A 65 -12.56 -26.84 -16.87
CA PHE A 65 -12.68 -28.00 -17.73
C PHE A 65 -14.13 -28.26 -18.09
N VAL A 66 -14.34 -28.90 -19.23
CA VAL A 66 -15.65 -29.34 -19.70
C VAL A 66 -15.59 -30.84 -19.88
N TYR A 67 -16.66 -31.54 -19.53
CA TYR A 67 -16.78 -32.96 -19.80
C TYR A 67 -18.10 -33.29 -20.49
N GLY A 68 -18.08 -34.34 -21.30
CA GLY A 68 -19.24 -34.78 -22.06
C GLY A 68 -19.11 -36.24 -22.47
N TYR A 69 -20.25 -36.85 -22.78
CA TYR A 69 -20.31 -38.24 -23.23
C TYR A 69 -20.64 -38.29 -24.72
N HIS A 70 -19.92 -39.14 -25.47
CA HIS A 70 -20.22 -39.32 -26.87
C HIS A 70 -21.43 -40.24 -27.06
N ASN A 71 -22.51 -39.74 -27.68
CA ASN A 71 -23.81 -40.42 -27.79
C ASN A 71 -23.77 -41.81 -28.47
N SER A 72 -22.76 -42.12 -29.28
CA SER A 72 -22.66 -43.42 -29.98
C SER A 72 -21.70 -44.42 -29.34
N THR A 73 -20.78 -43.99 -28.46
CA THR A 73 -19.78 -44.88 -27.84
C THR A 73 -19.83 -44.89 -26.33
N GLY A 74 -20.54 -43.94 -25.71
CA GLY A 74 -20.60 -43.77 -24.25
C GLY A 74 -19.25 -43.39 -23.64
N MET A 75 -18.25 -43.03 -24.45
CA MET A 75 -16.93 -42.65 -23.96
C MET A 75 -16.97 -41.22 -23.40
N LEU A 76 -16.34 -41.05 -22.24
CA LEU A 76 -16.17 -39.75 -21.57
C LEU A 76 -15.03 -38.98 -22.23
N HIS A 77 -15.32 -37.77 -22.72
CA HIS A 77 -14.33 -36.80 -23.16
C HIS A 77 -14.24 -35.66 -22.16
N VAL A 78 -13.01 -35.27 -21.83
CA VAL A 78 -12.73 -34.18 -20.90
C VAL A 78 -11.80 -33.17 -21.57
N TRP A 79 -12.32 -31.98 -21.83
CA TRP A 79 -11.57 -30.85 -22.38
C TRP A 79 -11.10 -29.96 -21.25
N VAL A 80 -9.78 -29.80 -21.12
CA VAL A 80 -9.18 -29.02 -20.04
C VAL A 80 -8.45 -27.82 -20.64
N GLN A 81 -8.64 -26.66 -20.04
CA GLN A 81 -7.92 -25.46 -20.45
C GLN A 81 -6.42 -25.63 -20.19
N LYS A 82 -5.60 -25.30 -21.17
CA LYS A 82 -4.13 -25.48 -21.12
C LYS A 82 -3.49 -24.70 -19.98
N THR A 83 -3.96 -23.49 -19.72
CA THR A 83 -3.42 -22.57 -18.71
C THR A 83 -4.46 -22.32 -17.61
N LYS A 84 -4.03 -22.38 -16.34
CA LYS A 84 -4.87 -21.97 -15.20
C LYS A 84 -4.94 -20.44 -15.14
N GLU A 85 -6.08 -19.94 -14.68
CA GLU A 85 -6.27 -18.52 -14.37
C GLU A 85 -5.87 -18.28 -12.91
N CYS A 86 -4.62 -17.89 -12.71
CA CYS A 86 -4.09 -17.57 -11.38
C CYS A 86 -4.32 -16.08 -11.05
N PRO A 87 -4.66 -15.75 -9.80
CA PRO A 87 -4.65 -14.36 -9.35
C PRO A 87 -3.24 -13.77 -9.50
N ILE A 88 -3.17 -12.51 -9.88
CA ILE A 88 -1.90 -11.78 -9.95
C ILE A 88 -1.29 -11.66 -8.55
N VAL A 89 -0.02 -12.04 -8.41
CA VAL A 89 0.74 -11.77 -7.19
C VAL A 89 1.01 -10.27 -7.10
N VAL A 90 0.29 -9.61 -6.19
CA VAL A 90 0.47 -8.18 -5.94
C VAL A 90 1.40 -8.02 -4.72
N ASP A 91 2.44 -7.19 -4.83
CA ASP A 91 3.31 -6.86 -3.70
C ASP A 91 2.59 -5.89 -2.74
N ILE A 92 1.84 -6.49 -1.80
CA ILE A 92 1.07 -5.76 -0.79
C ILE A 92 1.99 -4.92 0.10
N MET A 93 3.19 -5.42 0.43
CA MET A 93 4.15 -4.70 1.27
C MET A 93 4.67 -3.45 0.58
N GLY A 94 5.02 -3.55 -0.71
CA GLY A 94 5.44 -2.41 -1.52
C GLY A 94 4.39 -1.30 -1.57
N ILE A 95 3.12 -1.66 -1.76
CA ILE A 95 2.01 -0.69 -1.79
C ILE A 95 1.87 0.03 -0.44
N ILE A 96 1.89 -0.72 0.68
CA ILE A 96 1.75 -0.15 2.02
C ILE A 96 2.89 0.83 2.32
N LEU A 97 4.14 0.44 2.04
CA LEU A 97 5.29 1.29 2.26
C LEU A 97 5.24 2.55 1.39
N GLY A 98 4.81 2.42 0.13
CA GLY A 98 4.63 3.56 -0.78
C GLY A 98 3.60 4.57 -0.26
N VAL A 99 2.45 4.09 0.20
CA VAL A 99 1.37 4.95 0.74
C VAL A 99 1.83 5.66 2.01
N ILE A 100 2.47 4.96 2.94
CA ILE A 100 3.00 5.57 4.17
C ILE A 100 4.04 6.63 3.83
N GLY A 101 4.97 6.34 2.92
CA GLY A 101 5.98 7.28 2.45
C GLY A 101 5.37 8.56 1.87
N ALA A 102 4.33 8.43 1.04
CA ALA A 102 3.63 9.57 0.46
C ALA A 102 2.93 10.43 1.52
N ILE A 103 2.23 9.82 2.48
CA ILE A 103 1.56 10.54 3.58
C ILE A 103 2.57 11.32 4.42
N VAL A 104 3.69 10.68 4.79
CA VAL A 104 4.75 11.34 5.57
C VAL A 104 5.36 12.51 4.79
N ALA A 105 5.63 12.34 3.50
CA ALA A 105 6.18 13.40 2.66
C ALA A 105 5.23 14.61 2.56
N ILE A 106 3.93 14.37 2.38
CA ILE A 106 2.91 15.42 2.36
C ILE A 106 2.84 16.12 3.72
N GLY A 107 2.83 15.36 4.82
CA GLY A 107 2.83 15.91 6.18
C GLY A 107 4.03 16.82 6.44
N LEU A 108 5.24 16.40 6.05
CA LEU A 108 6.45 17.21 6.16
C LEU A 108 6.38 18.47 5.29
N ALA A 109 5.89 18.37 4.06
CA ALA A 109 5.74 19.53 3.17
C ALA A 109 4.78 20.58 3.76
N LEU A 110 3.64 20.15 4.33
CA LEU A 110 2.68 21.04 4.98
C LEU A 110 3.26 21.69 6.24
N ILE A 111 3.98 20.93 7.07
CA ILE A 111 4.66 21.46 8.25
C ILE A 111 5.71 22.50 7.86
N LEU A 112 6.52 22.22 6.83
CA LEU A 112 7.52 23.16 6.34
C LEU A 112 6.87 24.43 5.81
N MET A 113 5.82 24.32 5.00
CA MET A 113 5.09 25.47 4.47
C MET A 113 4.49 26.32 5.60
N TRP A 114 3.84 25.68 6.59
CA TRP A 114 3.29 26.37 7.75
C TRP A 114 4.38 27.06 8.59
N LYS A 115 5.52 26.39 8.83
CA LYS A 115 6.66 26.95 9.56
C LYS A 115 7.26 28.16 8.85
N VAL A 116 7.39 28.12 7.52
CA VAL A 116 7.88 29.25 6.73
C VAL A 116 6.91 30.42 6.82
N PHE A 117 5.61 30.18 6.62
CA PHE A 117 4.59 31.22 6.69
C PHE A 117 4.54 31.89 8.07
N THR A 118 4.51 31.10 9.13
CA THR A 118 4.50 31.60 10.52
C THR A 118 5.78 32.34 10.86
N SER A 119 6.95 31.85 10.45
CA SER A 119 8.23 32.53 10.69
C SER A 119 8.29 33.90 10.00
N ILE A 120 7.72 34.05 8.81
CA ILE A 120 7.64 35.34 8.13
C ILE A 120 6.70 36.30 8.88
N HIS A 121 5.56 35.79 9.33
CA HIS A 121 4.60 36.59 10.10
C HIS A 121 5.22 37.11 11.40
N ASP A 122 5.83 36.21 12.16
CA ASP A 122 6.51 36.50 13.42
C ASP A 122 7.66 37.50 13.23
N ARG A 123 8.48 37.35 12.19
CA ARG A 123 9.53 38.33 11.84
C ARG A 123 8.98 39.72 11.52
N ARG A 124 7.85 39.80 10.81
CA ARG A 124 7.22 41.09 10.47
C ARG A 124 6.69 41.79 11.72
N GLU A 125 6.05 41.04 12.60
CA GLU A 125 5.50 41.57 13.84
C GLU A 125 6.63 41.98 14.80
N PHE A 126 7.67 41.15 14.93
CA PHE A 126 8.86 41.49 15.72
C PHE A 126 9.53 42.78 15.25
N ALA A 127 9.71 42.96 13.93
CA ALA A 127 10.28 44.19 13.39
C ALA A 127 9.41 45.43 13.64
N ARG A 128 8.08 45.27 13.69
CA ARG A 128 7.15 46.35 14.06
C ARG A 128 7.27 46.67 15.55
N PHE A 129 7.29 45.64 16.40
CA PHE A 129 7.42 45.79 17.84
C PHE A 129 8.72 46.48 18.24
N GLU A 130 9.85 46.13 17.64
CA GLU A 130 11.13 46.80 17.94
C GLU A 130 11.13 48.28 17.55
N LYS A 131 10.50 48.64 16.42
CA LYS A 131 10.32 50.04 16.01
C LYS A 131 9.48 50.81 17.02
N GLU A 132 8.34 50.25 17.44
CA GLU A 132 7.47 50.86 18.45
C GLU A 132 8.18 50.99 19.80
N ARG A 133 8.95 49.98 20.23
CA ARG A 133 9.77 50.03 21.47
C ARG A 133 10.86 51.10 21.42
N LEU A 134 11.53 51.29 20.28
CA LEU A 134 12.55 52.32 20.11
C LEU A 134 11.94 53.73 20.17
N MET A 135 10.77 53.93 19.55
CA MET A 135 10.04 55.21 19.59
C MET A 135 9.39 55.47 20.96
N ALA A 136 9.03 54.42 21.70
CA ALA A 136 8.47 54.51 23.03
C ALA A 136 9.52 54.67 24.14
N LYS A 137 10.82 54.63 23.84
CA LYS A 137 11.82 55.20 24.75
C LYS A 137 11.57 56.70 24.81
N TRP A 138 10.82 57.10 25.83
CA TRP A 138 10.59 58.49 26.19
C TRP A 138 11.91 59.24 26.16
N ASP A 139 11.85 60.45 25.60
CA ASP A 139 12.97 61.37 25.58
C ASP A 139 13.42 61.60 27.03
N THR A 140 14.52 60.95 27.43
CA THR A 140 15.20 61.19 28.69
C THR A 140 16.08 62.44 28.59
N GLY A 141 15.85 63.30 27.60
CA GLY A 141 16.28 64.69 27.67
C GLY A 141 15.61 65.33 28.87
N GLU A 142 16.41 65.82 29.82
CA GLU A 142 15.92 66.54 31.00
C GLU A 142 14.85 67.54 30.58
N ASN A 143 13.62 67.35 31.09
CA ASN A 143 12.50 68.20 30.77
C ASN A 143 12.90 69.66 31.08
N PRO A 144 12.87 70.61 30.13
CA PRO A 144 13.37 71.98 30.33
C PRO A 144 12.63 72.79 31.39
N ILE A 145 11.48 72.28 31.87
CA ILE A 145 10.68 72.83 32.98
C ILE A 145 11.01 72.18 34.33
N PHE A 146 11.74 71.07 34.35
CA PHE A 146 12.07 70.33 35.56
C PHE A 146 13.22 71.01 36.31
N LYS A 147 12.89 71.61 37.46
CA LYS A 147 13.88 72.15 38.38
C LYS A 147 14.20 71.09 39.43
N GLN A 148 15.45 70.65 39.48
CA GLN A 148 15.92 69.73 40.52
C GLN A 148 15.76 70.41 41.89
N ALA A 149 15.00 69.80 42.82
CA ALA A 149 14.71 70.36 44.14
C ALA A 149 15.87 70.22 45.14
N THR A 150 17.09 70.03 44.64
CA THR A 150 18.30 69.82 45.45
C THR A 150 19.24 71.00 45.21
N SER A 151 19.34 71.91 46.17
CA SER A 151 20.32 72.99 46.11
C SER A 151 21.68 72.44 46.53
N THR A 152 22.60 72.27 45.57
CA THR A 152 24.00 72.00 45.90
C THR A 152 24.65 73.29 46.40
N PHE A 153 24.65 73.47 47.71
CA PHE A 153 25.38 74.57 48.34
C PHE A 153 26.86 74.20 48.47
N LYS A 154 27.72 74.89 47.72
CA LYS A 154 29.18 74.76 47.83
C LYS A 154 29.60 75.39 49.17
N ASN A 155 29.99 74.58 50.14
CA ASN A 155 30.43 75.07 51.45
C ASN A 155 31.76 75.83 51.33
N PRO A 156 31.79 77.16 51.55
CA PRO A 156 33.00 77.97 51.38
C PRO A 156 34.06 77.69 52.46
N THR A 157 33.74 76.98 53.54
CA THR A 157 34.71 76.62 54.59
C THR A 157 35.53 75.36 54.29
N TYR A 158 35.17 74.60 53.26
CA TYR A 158 35.82 73.34 52.87
C TYR A 158 36.59 73.41 51.53
N ALA A 159 36.97 74.61 51.08
CA ALA A 159 38.04 74.78 50.11
C ALA A 159 39.40 74.72 50.84
N GLY A 160 39.69 73.56 51.46
CA GLY A 160 40.91 73.34 52.21
C GLY A 160 42.07 72.91 51.30
N LYS A 161 43.15 73.70 51.34
CA LYS A 161 44.57 73.42 51.02
C LYS A 161 44.92 72.54 49.82
#